data_AF-A0A2M6WQ71-F1
#
_entry.id   AF-A0A2M6WQ71-F1
#
_cell.length_a   1.000
_cell.length_b   1.000
_cell.length_c   1.000
_cell.angle_alpha   90.00
_cell.angle_beta   90.00
_cell.angle_gamma   90.00
#
_symmetry.space_group_name_H-M   'P 1'
#
loop_
_entity.id
_entity.type
_entity.pdbx_description
1 polymer ?
#
loop_
_entity_poly.entity_id
_entity_poly.type
_entity_poly.pdbx_seq_one_letter_code
_entity_poly.pdbx_strand_id
1 'polypeptide(L)'
;MNYAQNKFSLTDSEASNLEQKPVPRVLDKQQKISLISLGTFTVLVLVFAIFRFRYNLYSPFDYSKKLVSNQTISSINIVSTTTDLTKLDSDGDGLNDYDEINVYKTSPYLEDSDSDGFNDKEELLHNTDPNCPAGYNCAPISVDISSAISTPDDFSSSTVSGLTAEEQTARDMLSGKSDPAVLRKLLLDNGMDQANLDKISDDDLIASYQESLQNQAQAGAQ
;
A
#
# COMPACT_ATOMS: atom_id res chain seq x y z
N MET A 1 0.12 -55.36 98.71
CA MET A 1 -0.23 -56.68 98.16
C MET A 1 -1.35 -56.49 97.15
N ASN A 2 -1.07 -56.71 95.86
CA ASN A 2 -1.90 -57.50 94.92
C ASN A 2 -1.47 -57.19 93.49
N TYR A 3 -1.15 -58.26 92.79
CA TYR A 3 -0.64 -58.37 91.43
C TYR A 3 -1.70 -59.18 90.67
N ALA A 4 -2.17 -58.71 89.52
CA ALA A 4 -2.89 -59.50 88.52
C ALA A 4 -2.92 -58.69 87.21
N GLN A 5 -1.97 -58.94 86.29
CA GLN A 5 -2.09 -59.90 85.18
C GLN A 5 -2.87 -59.33 83.98
N ASN A 6 -2.09 -58.93 82.97
CA ASN A 6 -2.51 -58.64 81.61
C ASN A 6 -3.28 -59.80 81.00
N LYS A 7 -4.36 -59.50 80.27
CA LYS A 7 -4.95 -60.44 79.31
C LYS A 7 -5.13 -59.73 77.97
N PHE A 8 -4.10 -59.88 77.15
CA PHE A 8 -4.11 -59.65 75.72
C PHE A 8 -4.97 -60.73 75.07
N SER A 9 -5.91 -60.32 74.22
CA SER A 9 -6.69 -61.23 73.38
C SER A 9 -6.85 -60.58 72.02
N LEU A 10 -5.92 -60.91 71.12
CA LEU A 10 -6.15 -60.88 69.68
C LEU A 10 -6.93 -62.13 69.34
N THR A 11 -8.10 -61.95 68.73
CA THR A 11 -8.77 -63.01 67.96
C THR A 11 -9.12 -62.42 66.60
N ASP A 12 -8.28 -62.77 65.63
CA ASP A 12 -8.63 -63.27 64.30
C ASP A 12 -9.94 -62.77 63.67
N SER A 13 -9.83 -62.02 62.58
CA SER A 13 -10.28 -62.51 61.28
C SER A 13 -10.21 -61.41 60.22
N GLU A 14 -9.15 -61.48 59.42
CA GLU A 14 -9.24 -61.23 57.99
C GLU A 14 -10.43 -62.01 57.40
N ALA A 15 -11.57 -61.35 57.18
CA ALA A 15 -12.57 -61.77 56.20
C ALA A 15 -13.63 -60.67 56.00
N SER A 16 -13.31 -59.63 55.24
CA SER A 16 -14.17 -59.11 54.16
C SER A 16 -13.68 -57.74 53.70
N ASN A 17 -12.58 -57.75 52.92
CA ASN A 17 -12.34 -56.72 51.93
C ASN A 17 -13.37 -56.93 50.80
N LEU A 18 -14.64 -56.62 51.08
CA LEU A 18 -15.67 -56.50 50.05
C LEU A 18 -15.58 -55.06 49.57
N GLU A 19 -14.98 -54.91 48.41
CA GLU A 19 -14.97 -53.73 47.56
C GLU A 19 -16.34 -53.04 47.58
N GLN A 20 -16.52 -52.08 48.50
CA GLN A 20 -17.70 -51.24 48.50
C GLN A 20 -17.46 -50.18 47.42
N LYS A 21 -17.81 -50.55 46.18
CA LYS A 21 -17.92 -49.64 45.04
C LYS A 21 -18.62 -48.36 45.53
N PRO A 22 -18.04 -47.16 45.31
CA PRO A 22 -18.58 -45.92 45.86
C PRO A 22 -20.04 -45.79 45.42
N VAL A 23 -20.94 -45.73 46.42
CA VAL A 23 -22.36 -45.54 46.18
C VAL A 23 -22.51 -44.24 45.37
N PRO A 24 -23.22 -44.25 44.23
CA PRO A 24 -23.39 -43.05 43.43
C PRO A 24 -24.08 -42.00 44.32
N ARG A 25 -23.35 -40.92 44.59
CA ARG A 25 -23.85 -39.83 45.43
C ARG A 25 -24.97 -39.14 44.67
N VAL A 26 -26.21 -39.51 44.98
CA VAL A 26 -27.40 -38.95 44.34
C VAL A 26 -27.52 -37.49 44.78
N LEU A 27 -27.45 -36.54 43.84
CA LEU A 27 -27.52 -35.13 44.17
C LEU A 27 -28.86 -34.80 44.85
N ASP A 28 -28.77 -34.05 45.94
CA ASP A 28 -29.94 -33.53 46.64
C ASP A 28 -30.71 -32.53 45.75
N LYS A 29 -32.02 -32.40 45.98
CA LYS A 29 -32.90 -31.51 45.21
C LYS A 29 -32.36 -30.08 45.17
N GLN A 30 -31.81 -29.58 46.28
CA GLN A 30 -31.22 -28.23 46.35
C GLN A 30 -29.96 -28.11 45.48
N GLN A 31 -29.10 -29.13 45.50
CA GLN A 31 -27.85 -29.14 44.71
C GLN A 31 -28.11 -29.22 43.20
N LYS A 32 -29.17 -29.92 42.79
CA LYS A 32 -29.61 -29.95 41.38
C LYS A 32 -30.08 -28.58 40.92
N ILE A 33 -30.86 -27.88 41.74
CA ILE A 33 -31.34 -26.53 41.44
C ILE A 33 -30.16 -25.57 41.30
N SER A 34 -29.17 -25.64 42.21
CA SER A 34 -27.96 -24.80 42.14
C SER A 34 -27.13 -25.05 40.88
N LEU A 35 -26.99 -26.31 40.44
CA LEU A 35 -26.26 -26.63 39.21
C LEU A 35 -27.01 -26.14 37.95
N ILE A 36 -28.33 -26.25 37.93
CA ILE A 36 -29.15 -25.73 36.83
C ILE A 36 -29.04 -24.21 36.79
N SER A 37 -29.18 -23.53 37.93
CA SER A 37 -29.06 -22.06 37.97
C SER A 37 -27.67 -21.58 37.54
N LEU A 38 -26.61 -22.27 37.97
CA LEU A 38 -25.24 -21.94 37.59
C LEU A 38 -25.03 -22.13 36.09
N GLY A 39 -25.52 -23.23 35.51
CA GLY A 39 -25.46 -23.47 34.07
C GLY A 39 -26.25 -22.44 33.26
N THR A 40 -27.42 -22.02 33.73
CA THR A 40 -28.19 -20.97 33.04
C THR A 40 -27.51 -19.61 33.12
N PHE A 41 -26.89 -19.29 34.24
CA PHE A 41 -26.20 -18.03 34.45
C PHE A 41 -24.93 -17.94 33.58
N THR A 42 -24.15 -19.01 33.46
CA THR A 42 -22.96 -19.03 32.60
C THR A 42 -23.33 -18.88 31.12
N VAL A 43 -24.41 -19.53 30.66
CA VAL A 43 -24.91 -19.36 29.29
C VAL A 43 -25.38 -17.93 29.04
N LEU A 44 -26.09 -17.30 29.98
CA LEU A 44 -26.51 -15.91 29.86
C LEU A 44 -25.32 -14.96 29.73
N VAL A 45 -24.32 -15.11 30.59
CA VAL A 45 -23.09 -14.29 30.54
C VAL A 45 -22.38 -14.46 29.20
N LEU A 46 -22.29 -15.69 28.68
CA LEU A 46 -21.68 -15.96 27.37
C LEU A 46 -22.44 -15.28 26.23
N VAL A 47 -23.77 -15.35 26.24
CA VAL A 47 -24.61 -14.69 25.22
C VAL A 47 -24.42 -13.18 25.27
N PHE A 48 -24.44 -12.56 26.46
CA PHE A 48 -24.20 -11.13 26.60
C PHE A 48 -22.79 -10.71 26.19
N ALA A 49 -21.78 -11.53 26.47
CA ALA A 49 -20.40 -11.30 26.05
C ALA A 49 -20.27 -11.30 24.52
N ILE A 50 -20.87 -12.29 23.84
CA ILE A 50 -20.89 -12.35 22.38
C ILE A 50 -21.64 -11.14 21.80
N PHE A 51 -22.79 -10.77 22.38
CA PHE A 51 -23.56 -9.61 21.92
C PHE A 51 -22.78 -8.30 22.06
N ARG A 52 -22.08 -8.09 23.19
CA ARG A 52 -21.24 -6.91 23.42
C ARG A 52 -20.01 -6.87 22.52
N PHE A 53 -19.36 -8.01 22.32
CA PHE A 53 -18.22 -8.14 21.42
C PHE A 53 -18.62 -7.83 19.98
N ARG A 54 -19.74 -8.40 19.50
CA ARG A 54 -20.31 -8.03 18.20
C ARG A 54 -20.63 -6.54 18.13
N TYR A 55 -21.33 -5.98 19.11
CA TYR A 55 -21.68 -4.55 19.08
C TYR A 55 -20.44 -3.64 18.94
N ASN A 56 -19.38 -3.90 19.71
CA ASN A 56 -18.13 -3.14 19.62
C ASN A 56 -17.35 -3.39 18.33
N LEU A 57 -17.37 -4.61 17.77
CA LEU A 57 -16.73 -4.88 16.48
C LEU A 57 -17.51 -4.33 15.29
N TYR A 58 -18.85 -4.25 15.33
CA TYR A 58 -19.62 -3.79 14.17
C TYR A 58 -19.88 -2.27 14.18
N SER A 59 -19.81 -1.60 15.34
CA SER A 59 -20.00 -0.14 15.43
C SER A 59 -19.06 0.68 14.53
N PRO A 60 -17.76 0.36 14.36
CA PRO A 60 -16.90 1.12 13.46
C PRO A 60 -17.02 0.71 11.98
N PHE A 61 -17.77 -0.37 11.64
CA PHE A 61 -17.85 -0.90 10.27
C PHE A 61 -19.26 -0.87 9.65
N ASP A 62 -20.21 -0.11 10.18
CA ASP A 62 -21.53 0.08 9.55
C ASP A 62 -21.44 1.05 8.35
N TYR A 63 -20.67 0.65 7.32
CA TYR A 63 -20.46 1.41 6.09
C TYR A 63 -21.65 1.35 5.11
N SER A 64 -22.65 0.51 5.40
CA SER A 64 -23.84 0.34 4.54
C SER A 64 -24.68 1.62 4.44
N LYS A 65 -24.84 2.36 5.55
CA LYS A 65 -25.60 3.62 5.55
C LYS A 65 -24.84 4.80 4.93
N LYS A 66 -23.51 4.78 4.95
CA LYS A 66 -22.69 5.85 4.34
C LYS A 66 -22.62 5.73 2.82
N LEU A 67 -22.76 4.52 2.28
CA LEU A 67 -22.71 4.28 0.83
C LEU A 67 -24.05 4.58 0.14
N VAL A 68 -25.20 4.34 0.78
CA VAL A 68 -26.51 4.70 0.20
C VAL A 68 -26.75 6.22 0.22
N SER A 69 -26.26 6.93 1.25
CA SER A 69 -26.25 8.40 1.25
C SER A 69 -25.41 9.00 0.12
N ASN A 70 -24.39 8.28 -0.35
CA ASN A 70 -23.49 8.73 -1.42
C ASN A 70 -23.83 8.17 -2.81
N GLN A 71 -24.91 7.39 -2.95
CA GLN A 71 -25.34 6.85 -4.25
C GLN A 71 -26.72 7.37 -4.70
N THR A 72 -27.46 8.13 -3.87
CA THR A 72 -28.75 8.75 -4.28
C THR A 72 -28.82 10.27 -4.10
N ILE A 73 -27.69 10.98 -3.95
CA ILE A 73 -27.65 12.45 -4.04
C ILE A 73 -26.52 12.89 -4.98
N SER A 74 -26.63 12.53 -6.26
CA SER A 74 -25.76 13.02 -7.33
C SER A 74 -26.08 14.46 -7.78
N SER A 75 -26.72 15.30 -6.96
CA SER A 75 -27.02 16.69 -7.39
C SER A 75 -27.38 17.74 -6.32
N ILE A 76 -27.36 17.46 -5.01
CA ILE A 76 -27.77 18.47 -3.99
C ILE A 76 -26.75 18.72 -2.86
N ASN A 77 -25.73 17.86 -2.65
CA ASN A 77 -24.74 18.05 -1.58
C ASN A 77 -23.37 18.57 -2.03
N ILE A 78 -23.14 18.73 -3.34
CA ILE A 78 -21.89 19.31 -3.85
C ILE A 78 -21.86 20.81 -3.54
N VAL A 79 -23.00 21.51 -3.66
CA VAL A 79 -23.04 22.97 -3.47
C VAL A 79 -22.74 23.39 -2.03
N SER A 80 -23.15 22.63 -1.01
CA SER A 80 -22.90 22.99 0.39
C SER A 80 -21.48 22.66 0.86
N THR A 81 -20.87 21.59 0.35
CA THR A 81 -19.47 21.25 0.67
C THR A 81 -18.49 22.11 -0.13
N THR A 82 -18.77 22.42 -1.39
CA THR A 82 -17.92 23.34 -2.17
C THR A 82 -17.94 24.75 -1.61
N THR A 83 -19.09 25.26 -1.15
CA THR A 83 -19.14 26.60 -0.53
C THR A 83 -18.36 26.72 0.77
N ASP A 84 -18.18 25.60 1.48
CA ASP A 84 -17.39 25.57 2.72
C ASP A 84 -15.89 25.47 2.39
N LEU A 85 -15.52 24.60 1.45
CA LEU A 85 -14.15 24.42 0.97
C LEU A 85 -13.57 25.69 0.31
N THR A 86 -14.40 26.54 -0.31
CA THR A 86 -13.93 27.83 -0.86
C THR A 86 -13.55 28.87 0.20
N LYS A 87 -13.85 28.61 1.48
CA LYS A 87 -13.52 29.48 2.62
C LYS A 87 -12.55 28.85 3.60
N LEU A 88 -12.34 27.54 3.47
CA LEU A 88 -11.46 26.75 4.32
C LEU A 88 -10.06 26.75 3.68
N ASP A 89 -9.07 26.92 4.52
CA ASP A 89 -7.64 26.90 4.22
C ASP A 89 -7.05 26.04 5.34
N SER A 90 -6.94 24.74 5.07
CA SER A 90 -6.72 23.70 6.08
C SER A 90 -5.27 23.63 6.57
N ASP A 91 -4.30 23.99 5.72
CA ASP A 91 -2.88 24.08 6.08
C ASP A 91 -2.38 25.52 6.28
N GLY A 92 -3.14 26.53 5.85
CA GLY A 92 -2.84 27.92 6.16
C GLY A 92 -1.82 28.56 5.22
N ASP A 93 -1.55 27.96 4.06
CA ASP A 93 -0.65 28.51 3.05
C ASP A 93 -1.30 29.71 2.31
N GLY A 94 -2.61 29.85 2.46
CA GLY A 94 -3.42 30.93 1.90
C GLY A 94 -4.04 30.64 0.53
N LEU A 95 -4.01 29.39 0.07
CA LEU A 95 -4.96 28.82 -0.87
C LEU A 95 -6.16 28.29 -0.10
N ASN A 96 -7.24 27.96 -0.82
CA ASN A 96 -8.40 27.33 -0.19
C ASN A 96 -8.48 25.88 -0.66
N ASP A 97 -8.98 25.01 0.21
CA ASP A 97 -9.06 23.57 -0.04
C ASP A 97 -9.79 23.25 -1.36
N TYR A 98 -10.76 24.09 -1.76
CA TYR A 98 -11.46 23.91 -3.02
C TYR A 98 -10.53 24.10 -4.22
N ASP A 99 -9.73 25.17 -4.25
CA ASP A 99 -8.82 25.47 -5.34
C ASP A 99 -7.68 24.46 -5.41
N GLU A 100 -7.14 24.05 -4.27
CA GLU A 100 -6.11 23.02 -4.20
C GLU A 100 -6.58 21.69 -4.79
N ILE A 101 -7.75 21.19 -4.37
CA ILE A 101 -8.28 19.91 -4.85
C ILE A 101 -8.74 20.00 -6.30
N ASN A 102 -9.38 21.09 -6.71
CA ASN A 102 -10.09 21.16 -7.99
C ASN A 102 -9.29 21.84 -9.11
N VAL A 103 -8.48 22.83 -8.79
CA VAL A 103 -7.74 23.67 -9.75
C VAL A 103 -6.27 23.23 -9.84
N TYR A 104 -5.54 23.27 -8.73
CA TYR A 104 -4.08 23.11 -8.72
C TYR A 104 -3.62 21.67 -8.50
N LYS A 105 -4.52 20.79 -8.04
CA LYS A 105 -4.23 19.38 -7.71
C LYS A 105 -3.16 19.20 -6.63
N THR A 106 -3.02 20.20 -5.77
CA THR A 106 -2.17 20.20 -4.59
C THR A 106 -2.88 19.59 -3.38
N SER A 107 -2.16 19.47 -2.26
CA SER A 107 -2.61 18.82 -1.03
C SER A 107 -3.14 19.85 -0.02
N PRO A 108 -4.44 19.82 0.35
CA PRO A 108 -5.08 20.76 1.30
C PRO A 108 -4.66 20.57 2.76
N TYR A 109 -3.57 19.87 3.02
CA TYR A 109 -3.07 19.57 4.36
C TYR A 109 -1.56 19.77 4.45
N LEU A 110 -0.93 20.25 3.37
CA LEU A 110 0.50 20.44 3.26
C LEU A 110 0.72 21.79 2.60
N GLU A 111 1.35 22.71 3.34
CA GLU A 111 1.68 24.03 2.79
C GLU A 111 2.59 23.94 1.55
N ASP A 112 3.37 22.87 1.42
CA ASP A 112 4.30 22.56 0.33
C ASP A 112 4.00 21.13 -0.15
N SER A 113 3.32 21.02 -1.31
CA SER A 113 2.81 19.76 -1.84
C SER A 113 3.88 18.86 -2.44
N ASP A 114 4.96 19.44 -2.96
CA ASP A 114 6.05 18.70 -3.61
C ASP A 114 7.32 18.55 -2.75
N SER A 115 7.30 19.19 -1.58
CA SER A 115 8.30 19.13 -0.52
C SER A 115 9.67 19.70 -0.91
N ASP A 116 9.71 20.73 -1.75
CA ASP A 116 10.93 21.39 -2.20
C ASP A 116 11.35 22.60 -1.33
N GLY A 117 10.50 23.00 -0.39
CA GLY A 117 10.70 24.11 0.54
C GLY A 117 10.00 25.41 0.16
N PHE A 118 9.20 25.45 -0.91
CA PHE A 118 8.32 26.56 -1.25
C PHE A 118 6.86 26.17 -1.03
N ASN A 119 6.06 27.09 -0.49
CA ASN A 119 4.65 26.81 -0.29
C ASN A 119 3.88 26.91 -1.62
N ASP A 120 2.83 26.12 -1.79
CA ASP A 120 2.06 26.02 -3.05
C ASP A 120 1.58 27.40 -3.55
N LYS A 121 1.11 28.25 -2.63
CA LYS A 121 0.74 29.63 -2.96
C LYS A 121 1.91 30.47 -3.48
N GLU A 122 3.09 30.33 -2.89
CA GLU A 122 4.28 31.08 -3.29
C GLU A 122 4.68 30.70 -4.71
N GLU A 123 4.62 29.42 -5.02
CA GLU A 123 4.91 28.89 -6.34
C GLU A 123 3.94 29.40 -7.41
N LEU A 124 2.64 29.41 -7.10
CA LEU A 124 1.62 30.00 -7.97
C LEU A 124 1.84 31.49 -8.21
N LEU A 125 2.32 32.24 -7.21
CA LEU A 125 2.67 33.67 -7.37
C LEU A 125 3.90 33.86 -8.28
N HIS A 126 4.84 32.92 -8.24
CA HIS A 126 6.02 32.92 -9.09
C HIS A 126 5.80 32.25 -10.46
N ASN A 127 4.59 31.76 -10.73
CA ASN A 127 4.23 30.99 -11.93
C ASN A 127 5.06 29.71 -12.10
N THR A 128 5.46 29.09 -10.99
CA THR A 128 5.99 27.73 -10.97
C THR A 128 4.86 26.73 -10.72
N ASP A 129 5.16 25.44 -10.90
CA ASP A 129 4.17 24.36 -10.74
C ASP A 129 4.28 23.82 -9.31
N PRO A 130 3.24 23.95 -8.46
CA PRO A 130 3.29 23.56 -7.05
C PRO A 130 3.30 22.04 -6.81
N ASN A 131 3.31 21.25 -7.88
CA ASN A 131 3.51 19.80 -7.81
C ASN A 131 4.87 19.39 -8.40
N CYS A 132 5.73 20.36 -8.71
CA CYS A 132 7.00 20.15 -9.40
C CYS A 132 8.17 20.73 -8.62
N PRO A 133 8.97 19.88 -7.96
CA PRO A 133 10.04 20.35 -7.12
C PRO A 133 11.02 21.26 -7.87
N ALA A 134 11.53 22.28 -7.19
CA ALA A 134 12.44 23.26 -7.74
C ALA A 134 13.66 22.58 -8.39
N GLY A 135 13.91 22.96 -9.64
CA GLY A 135 15.01 22.43 -10.44
C GLY A 135 14.69 21.14 -11.21
N TYR A 136 13.47 20.61 -11.10
CA TYR A 136 12.99 19.53 -11.95
C TYR A 136 12.14 20.06 -13.10
N ASN A 137 12.08 19.31 -14.21
CA ASN A 137 11.22 19.62 -15.35
C ASN A 137 10.03 18.67 -15.34
N CYS A 138 8.91 19.12 -14.79
CA CYS A 138 7.65 18.38 -14.76
C CYS A 138 6.68 18.79 -15.86
N ALA A 139 7.09 19.70 -16.75
CA ALA A 139 6.28 20.05 -17.89
C ALA A 139 6.03 18.80 -18.75
N PRO A 140 4.79 18.59 -19.23
CA PRO A 140 4.54 17.57 -20.23
C PRO A 140 5.44 17.88 -21.42
N ILE A 141 6.33 16.95 -21.76
CA ILE A 141 7.33 17.14 -22.79
C ILE A 141 6.60 17.38 -24.12
N SER A 142 6.33 18.63 -24.45
CA SER A 142 5.99 19.07 -25.80
C SER A 142 7.29 19.12 -26.57
N VAL A 143 7.68 17.96 -27.10
CA VAL A 143 8.83 17.80 -27.98
C VAL A 143 8.55 18.59 -29.27
N ASP A 144 8.92 19.87 -29.27
CA ASP A 144 9.04 20.66 -30.50
C ASP A 144 10.53 20.84 -30.81
N ILE A 145 11.06 19.91 -31.61
CA ILE A 145 12.49 19.81 -31.96
C ILE A 145 12.80 20.86 -33.02
N SER A 146 12.88 22.13 -32.63
CA SER A 146 13.35 23.17 -33.56
C SER A 146 14.31 24.20 -32.96
N SER A 147 14.37 24.35 -31.63
CA SER A 147 15.08 25.50 -31.06
C SER A 147 15.72 25.20 -29.71
N ALA A 148 16.89 24.55 -29.70
CA ALA A 148 17.98 24.81 -28.73
C ALA A 148 19.15 23.86 -28.96
N ILE A 149 19.84 24.02 -30.09
CA ILE A 149 21.28 23.76 -30.14
C ILE A 149 21.92 25.14 -29.99
N SER A 150 22.31 25.49 -28.77
CA SER A 150 23.23 26.59 -28.49
C SER A 150 24.05 26.26 -27.24
N THR A 151 25.19 25.62 -27.54
CA THR A 151 26.46 25.57 -26.81
C THR A 151 26.59 24.81 -25.49
N PRO A 152 27.78 24.20 -25.27
CA PRO A 152 28.00 23.18 -24.25
C PRO A 152 28.89 23.75 -23.14
N ASP A 153 28.31 24.19 -22.03
CA ASP A 153 29.08 24.31 -20.79
C ASP A 153 28.11 24.19 -19.62
N ASP A 154 28.42 23.23 -18.75
CA ASP A 154 27.87 23.02 -17.42
C ASP A 154 26.47 22.38 -17.32
N PHE A 155 26.43 21.06 -17.52
CA PHE A 155 25.47 20.22 -16.81
C PHE A 155 26.19 19.01 -16.24
N SER A 156 26.60 19.14 -14.99
CA SER A 156 26.92 18.00 -14.12
C SER A 156 25.62 17.21 -13.94
N SER A 157 25.34 16.31 -14.88
CA SER A 157 24.19 15.40 -14.80
C SER A 157 24.53 14.34 -13.77
N SER A 158 23.91 14.50 -12.62
CA SER A 158 23.70 13.49 -11.58
C SER A 158 23.49 12.13 -12.23
N THR A 159 24.50 11.28 -12.08
CA THR A 159 24.38 9.84 -12.26
C THR A 159 23.29 9.34 -11.32
N VAL A 160 22.07 9.19 -11.84
CA VAL A 160 20.99 8.45 -11.20
C VAL A 160 21.48 7.01 -11.06
N SER A 161 22.05 6.75 -9.89
CA SER A 161 22.46 5.41 -9.47
C SER A 161 21.18 4.65 -9.15
N GLY A 162 20.74 3.79 -10.06
CA GLY A 162 19.57 2.97 -9.81
C GLY A 162 19.01 2.14 -10.97
N LEU A 163 19.48 2.31 -12.20
CA LEU A 163 19.14 1.39 -13.28
C LEU A 163 20.32 0.47 -13.55
N THR A 164 20.04 -0.82 -13.71
CA THR A 164 21.05 -1.74 -14.21
C THR A 164 21.50 -1.25 -15.59
N ALA A 165 22.80 -1.36 -15.92
CA ALA A 165 23.33 -0.85 -17.19
C ALA A 165 22.57 -1.41 -18.41
N GLU A 166 21.95 -2.57 -18.27
CA GLU A 166 21.11 -3.25 -19.25
C GLU A 166 19.75 -2.54 -19.47
N GLU A 167 19.12 -2.02 -18.41
CA GLU A 167 17.87 -1.26 -18.50
C GLU A 167 18.08 0.13 -19.12
N GLN A 168 19.19 0.79 -18.77
CA GLN A 168 19.57 2.06 -19.41
C GLN A 168 19.79 1.84 -20.91
N THR A 169 20.55 0.80 -21.27
CA THR A 169 20.84 0.45 -22.66
C THR A 169 19.56 0.09 -23.44
N ALA A 170 18.62 -0.63 -22.82
CA ALA A 170 17.33 -0.97 -23.45
C ALA A 170 16.45 0.26 -23.70
N ARG A 171 16.43 1.24 -22.78
CA ARG A 171 15.71 2.50 -22.98
C ARG A 171 16.38 3.39 -24.01
N ASP A 172 17.71 3.41 -24.05
CA ASP A 172 18.49 4.15 -25.04
C ASP A 172 18.32 3.56 -26.44
N MET A 173 18.20 2.23 -26.55
CA MET A 173 17.82 1.54 -27.79
C MET A 173 16.40 1.90 -28.24
N LEU A 174 15.42 1.90 -27.34
CA LEU A 174 14.02 2.18 -27.66
C LEU A 174 13.76 3.66 -27.99
N SER A 175 14.61 4.56 -27.49
CA SER A 175 14.53 6.01 -27.76
C SER A 175 15.36 6.46 -28.98
N GLY A 176 15.97 5.52 -29.71
CA GLY A 176 16.76 5.81 -30.93
C GLY A 176 18.14 6.41 -30.67
N LYS A 177 18.60 6.41 -29.41
CA LYS A 177 19.91 6.89 -28.96
C LYS A 177 20.83 5.72 -28.55
N SER A 178 20.84 4.65 -29.34
CA SER A 178 21.70 3.50 -29.06
C SER A 178 23.17 3.79 -29.39
N ASP A 179 24.06 3.42 -28.49
CA ASP A 179 25.52 3.43 -28.70
C ASP A 179 25.91 2.44 -29.84
N PRO A 180 26.74 2.86 -30.82
CA PRO A 180 27.20 2.01 -31.93
C PRO A 180 27.87 0.71 -31.48
N ALA A 181 28.56 0.70 -30.34
CA ALA A 181 29.19 -0.51 -29.81
C ALA A 181 28.16 -1.58 -29.42
N VAL A 182 27.02 -1.14 -28.88
CA VAL A 182 25.92 -2.02 -28.49
C VAL A 182 25.19 -2.55 -29.72
N LEU A 183 24.95 -1.70 -30.73
CA LEU A 183 24.37 -2.13 -32.00
C LEU A 183 25.25 -3.17 -32.71
N ARG A 184 26.56 -2.95 -32.74
CA ARG A 184 27.51 -3.94 -33.30
C ARG A 184 27.38 -5.29 -32.58
N LYS A 185 27.38 -5.28 -31.25
CA LYS A 185 27.21 -6.50 -30.45
C LYS A 185 25.88 -7.20 -30.73
N LEU A 186 24.78 -6.45 -30.78
CA LEU A 186 23.46 -6.98 -31.09
C LEU A 186 23.42 -7.64 -32.48
N LEU A 187 24.04 -7.02 -33.49
CA LEU A 187 24.06 -7.55 -34.86
C LEU A 187 24.91 -8.82 -34.96
N LEU A 188 26.06 -8.87 -34.27
CA LEU A 188 26.87 -10.08 -34.14
C LEU A 188 26.08 -11.21 -33.45
N ASP A 189 25.37 -10.90 -32.36
CA ASP A 189 24.54 -11.87 -31.62
C ASP A 189 23.35 -12.37 -32.47
N ASN A 190 22.84 -11.54 -33.39
CA ASN A 190 21.80 -11.91 -34.37
C ASN A 190 22.36 -12.56 -35.65
N GLY A 191 23.67 -12.86 -35.69
CA GLY A 191 24.29 -13.66 -36.75
C GLY A 191 24.87 -12.87 -37.92
N MET A 192 25.12 -11.56 -37.77
CA MET A 192 25.89 -10.79 -38.75
C MET A 192 27.38 -11.10 -38.64
N ASP A 193 28.04 -11.38 -39.76
CA ASP A 193 29.48 -11.63 -39.78
C ASP A 193 30.29 -10.34 -39.49
N GLN A 194 31.30 -10.46 -38.62
CA GLN A 194 32.13 -9.33 -38.21
C GLN A 194 32.85 -8.65 -39.39
N ALA A 195 33.30 -9.42 -40.39
CA ALA A 195 33.94 -8.87 -41.58
C ALA A 195 33.01 -8.02 -42.47
N ASN A 196 31.69 -8.18 -42.33
CA ASN A 196 30.70 -7.35 -43.03
C ASN A 196 30.28 -6.18 -42.16
N LEU A 197 30.20 -6.37 -40.85
CA LEU A 197 29.90 -5.32 -39.89
C LEU A 197 31.03 -4.26 -39.82
N ASP A 198 32.29 -4.66 -39.97
CA ASP A 198 33.44 -3.75 -39.99
C ASP A 198 33.52 -2.89 -41.26
N LYS A 199 32.74 -3.23 -42.30
CA LYS A 199 32.61 -2.40 -43.52
C LYS A 199 31.56 -1.30 -43.37
N ILE A 200 30.74 -1.35 -42.33
CA ILE A 200 29.72 -0.35 -42.03
C ILE A 200 30.33 0.60 -41.00
N SER A 201 30.31 1.90 -41.27
CA SER A 201 30.79 2.90 -40.30
C SER A 201 29.81 3.00 -39.13
N ASP A 202 30.29 3.46 -37.98
CA ASP A 202 29.42 3.63 -36.80
C ASP A 202 28.29 4.63 -37.08
N ASP A 203 28.55 5.67 -37.86
CA ASP A 203 27.56 6.66 -38.29
C ASP A 203 26.48 6.04 -39.19
N ASP A 204 26.89 5.23 -40.18
CA ASP A 204 25.95 4.54 -41.08
C ASP A 204 25.11 3.49 -40.35
N LEU A 205 25.68 2.84 -39.34
CA LEU A 205 25.01 1.83 -38.53
C LEU A 205 23.88 2.45 -37.71
N ILE A 206 24.16 3.57 -37.05
CA ILE A 206 23.18 4.32 -36.26
C ILE A 206 22.11 4.90 -37.18
N ALA A 207 22.49 5.48 -38.32
CA ALA A 207 21.55 6.03 -39.29
C ALA A 207 20.57 4.97 -39.81
N SER A 208 21.07 3.79 -40.18
CA SER A 208 20.25 2.66 -40.65
C SER A 208 19.29 2.15 -39.56
N TYR A 209 19.75 2.13 -38.30
CA TYR A 209 18.92 1.75 -37.15
C TYR A 209 17.80 2.77 -36.90
N GLN A 210 18.12 4.07 -36.91
CA GLN A 210 17.15 5.15 -36.73
C GLN A 210 16.11 5.17 -37.86
N GLU A 211 16.54 4.95 -39.11
CA GLU A 211 15.64 4.84 -40.26
C GLU A 211 14.68 3.63 -40.10
N SER A 212 15.17 2.50 -39.59
CA SER A 212 14.33 1.32 -39.32
C SER A 212 13.27 1.59 -38.26
N LEU A 213 13.60 2.33 -37.20
CA LEU A 213 12.63 2.75 -36.17
C LEU A 213 11.56 3.69 -36.74
N GLN A 214 11.95 4.64 -37.60
CA GLN A 214 11.01 5.56 -38.25
C GLN A 214 10.04 4.82 -39.18
N ASN A 215 10.55 3.85 -39.95
CA ASN A 215 9.72 3.05 -40.85
C ASN A 215 8.72 2.15 -40.08
N GLN A 216 9.11 1.62 -38.90
CA GLN A 216 8.18 0.86 -38.04
C GLN A 216 7.09 1.74 -37.43
N ALA A 217 7.41 2.97 -37.03
CA ALA A 217 6.42 3.92 -36.50
C ALA A 217 5.36 4.29 -37.55
N GLN A 218 5.72 4.34 -38.83
CA GLN A 218 4.78 4.61 -39.92
C GLN A 218 3.94 3.39 -40.32
N ALA A 219 4.49 2.17 -40.19
CA ALA A 219 3.78 0.94 -40.51
C ALA A 219 2.68 0.56 -39.49
N GLY A 220 2.76 1.06 -38.26
CA GLY A 220 1.74 0.83 -37.20
C GLY A 220 0.56 1.81 -37.23
N ALA A 221 0.55 2.78 -38.13
CA ALA A 221 -0.48 3.82 -38.25
C ALA A 221 -1.45 3.60 -39.42
N GLN A 222 -1.48 2.40 -40.01
CA GLN A 222 -2.44 1.98 -41.05
C GLN A 222 -3.39 0.90 -40.55
#